data_AF-A0A8H6VGG7-F1
#
_entry.id   AF-A0A8H6VGG7-F1
#
_cell.length_a   1.000
_cell.length_b   1.000
_cell.length_c   1.000
_cell.angle_alpha   90.00
_cell.angle_beta   90.00
_cell.angle_gamma   90.00
#
_symmetry.space_group_name_H-M   'P 1'
#
loop_
_entity.id
_entity.type
_entity.pdbx_description
1 polymer ?
#
loop_
_entity_poly.entity_id
_entity_poly.type
_entity_poly.pdbx_seq_one_letter_code
_entity_poly.pdbx_strand_id
1 'polypeptide(L)'
;MEAVGLALSIVATIDIAINHGHALVEMCRSFRKADVEIEHRVVLIESSMFRTNSQLQLIKQMHDELDDDFKTMQLRLYNAFTAKLKDVIGRLERLVEQNVSEDGSPSFSVKRGKYIFVKQYLDAAIEEMERWQTRFDPTWKLITLKLESSAVDSLLKGHDDAMNEDDSGASSLKATRALRGIVKNGTSSGVSVFLPARQLEGMDVKRIPFSTASMYSNSKRRCLVDSIDLGVEHVDKSRTKALAKNVRDLAEKLQFVESARVGMLQCKGFVVRKEGGFRIIFRQPPGTDNDRAPKSLREMLISAVEHSLTERMNIAKQLTRAVSYIHSLGFVHKNIRPETIIGFWIEKQKGSLESVFLTGFSQFRAEHNATGKLGDAAWEKNLYRHPERQGMHPEEEYVMQHDIYSLGVCLLELGLWTSFAEYDAEEKASRGKLLSLVTEATDPKTAEDSKKMLVAMARRQLPSRMGDRYCGIVVNCLTCLDSDNEDFADESEFQDESGIQLGVRYMEKIMLALEDIEI
;
A
#
# COMPACT_ATOMS: atom_id res chain seq x y z
N MET A 1 -23.46 14.06 -23.36
CA MET A 1 -24.09 12.73 -23.56
C MET A 1 -23.14 11.60 -23.18
N GLU A 2 -21.83 11.71 -23.42
CA GLU A 2 -20.85 10.68 -23.05
C GLU A 2 -20.72 10.44 -21.54
N ALA A 3 -20.65 11.49 -20.71
CA ALA A 3 -20.57 11.36 -19.24
C ALA A 3 -21.78 10.61 -18.62
N VAL A 4 -22.99 10.86 -19.13
CA VAL A 4 -24.22 10.15 -18.69
C VAL A 4 -24.17 8.69 -19.13
N GLY A 5 -23.64 8.41 -20.32
CA GLY A 5 -23.44 7.03 -20.80
C GLY A 5 -22.42 6.25 -19.96
N LEU A 6 -21.33 6.91 -19.55
CA LEU A 6 -20.29 6.31 -18.71
C LEU A 6 -20.82 5.98 -17.30
N ALA A 7 -21.56 6.91 -16.70
CA ALA A 7 -22.20 6.73 -15.40
C ALA A 7 -23.17 5.52 -15.39
N LEU A 8 -24.07 5.45 -16.40
CA LEU A 8 -24.98 4.32 -16.57
C LEU A 8 -24.24 3.00 -16.78
N SER A 9 -23.13 3.00 -17.53
CA SER A 9 -22.31 1.80 -17.73
C SER A 9 -21.69 1.30 -16.43
N ILE A 10 -21.21 2.20 -15.56
CA ILE A 10 -20.66 1.82 -14.25
C ILE A 10 -21.72 1.16 -13.39
N VAL A 11 -22.89 1.80 -13.27
CA VAL A 11 -24.00 1.26 -12.48
C VAL A 11 -24.41 -0.12 -12.99
N ALA A 12 -24.57 -0.27 -14.30
CA ALA A 12 -24.93 -1.54 -14.91
C ALA A 12 -23.87 -2.62 -14.68
N THR A 13 -22.58 -2.32 -14.86
CA THR A 13 -21.50 -3.28 -14.61
C THR A 13 -21.44 -3.70 -13.15
N ILE A 14 -21.62 -2.77 -12.21
CA ILE A 14 -21.68 -3.07 -10.77
C ILE A 14 -22.85 -4.02 -10.48
N ASP A 15 -24.05 -3.75 -11.01
CA ASP A 15 -25.22 -4.61 -10.79
C ASP A 15 -24.99 -6.02 -11.34
N ILE A 16 -24.37 -6.12 -12.52
CA ILE A 16 -23.99 -7.40 -13.10
C ILE A 16 -22.99 -8.12 -12.17
N ALA A 17 -21.96 -7.44 -11.67
CA ALA A 17 -20.97 -8.01 -10.77
C ALA A 17 -21.59 -8.52 -9.46
N ILE A 18 -22.46 -7.73 -8.84
CA ILE A 18 -23.18 -8.10 -7.60
C ILE A 18 -24.06 -9.33 -7.83
N ASN A 19 -24.81 -9.36 -8.93
CA ASN A 19 -25.67 -10.49 -9.28
C ASN A 19 -24.86 -11.78 -9.52
N HIS A 20 -23.75 -11.69 -10.26
CA HIS A 20 -22.85 -12.84 -10.43
C HIS A 20 -22.24 -13.27 -9.10
N GLY A 21 -21.87 -12.32 -8.24
CA GLY A 21 -21.40 -12.57 -6.89
C GLY A 21 -22.38 -13.37 -6.03
N HIS A 22 -23.67 -12.99 -6.07
CA HIS A 22 -24.73 -13.71 -5.38
C HIS A 22 -24.91 -15.13 -5.93
N ALA A 23 -24.93 -15.30 -7.26
CA ALA A 23 -25.03 -16.60 -7.89
C ALA A 23 -23.86 -17.52 -7.52
N LEU A 24 -22.64 -16.99 -7.49
CA LEU A 24 -21.45 -17.73 -7.04
C LEU A 24 -21.61 -18.19 -5.58
N VAL A 25 -22.01 -17.30 -4.68
CA VAL A 25 -22.22 -17.63 -3.26
C VAL A 25 -23.31 -18.69 -3.09
N GLU A 26 -24.43 -18.57 -3.79
CA GLU A 26 -25.53 -19.54 -3.73
C GLU A 26 -25.07 -20.94 -4.19
N MET A 27 -24.34 -21.00 -5.31
CA MET A 27 -23.76 -22.24 -5.79
C MET A 27 -22.73 -22.81 -4.81
N CYS A 28 -21.86 -21.98 -4.21
CA CYS A 28 -20.91 -22.41 -3.20
C CYS A 28 -21.58 -22.97 -1.93
N ARG A 29 -22.70 -22.37 -1.49
CA ARG A 29 -23.46 -22.83 -0.30
C ARG A 29 -23.99 -24.25 -0.45
N SER A 30 -24.36 -24.66 -1.66
CA SER A 30 -24.83 -26.02 -1.89
C SER A 30 -23.75 -27.08 -1.61
N PHE A 31 -22.47 -26.70 -1.72
CA PHE A 31 -21.33 -27.57 -1.41
C PHE A 31 -20.92 -27.54 0.05
N ARG A 32 -21.50 -26.68 0.89
CA ARG A 32 -21.03 -26.47 2.28
C ARG A 32 -20.98 -27.76 3.09
N LYS A 33 -21.93 -28.69 2.88
CA LYS A 33 -22.00 -29.98 3.59
C LYS A 33 -21.22 -31.11 2.90
N ALA A 34 -20.51 -30.82 1.81
CA ALA A 34 -19.87 -31.83 0.98
C ALA A 34 -18.58 -32.39 1.62
N ASP A 35 -17.75 -31.52 2.19
CA ASP A 35 -16.44 -31.82 2.76
C ASP A 35 -15.94 -30.62 3.59
N VAL A 36 -15.21 -30.88 4.69
CA VAL A 36 -14.72 -29.82 5.60
C VAL A 36 -13.79 -28.82 4.91
N GLU A 37 -12.96 -29.27 3.96
CA GLU A 37 -12.06 -28.38 3.24
C GLU A 37 -12.80 -27.53 2.19
N ILE A 38 -13.91 -28.03 1.65
CA ILE A 38 -14.80 -27.28 0.76
C ILE A 38 -15.56 -26.24 1.58
N GLU A 39 -16.08 -26.62 2.76
CA GLU A 39 -16.74 -25.71 3.68
C GLU A 39 -15.87 -24.49 4.00
N HIS A 40 -14.60 -24.71 4.36
CA HIS A 40 -13.66 -23.63 4.62
C HIS A 40 -13.50 -22.67 3.42
N ARG A 41 -13.37 -23.20 2.19
CA ARG A 41 -13.25 -22.38 0.97
C ARG A 41 -14.53 -21.60 0.67
N VAL A 42 -15.69 -22.22 0.89
CA VAL A 42 -17.00 -21.58 0.73
C VAL A 42 -17.09 -20.38 1.68
N VAL A 43 -16.69 -20.53 2.95
CA VAL A 43 -16.67 -19.42 3.92
C VAL A 43 -15.75 -18.27 3.47
N LEU A 44 -14.57 -18.58 2.91
CA LEU A 44 -13.67 -17.55 2.39
C LEU A 44 -14.27 -16.78 1.21
N ILE A 45 -14.89 -17.48 0.25
CA ILE A 45 -15.58 -16.86 -0.89
C ILE A 45 -16.75 -16.00 -0.40
N GLU A 46 -17.56 -16.51 0.54
CA GLU A 46 -18.69 -15.78 1.10
C GLU A 46 -18.25 -14.48 1.78
N SER A 47 -17.27 -14.54 2.68
CA SER A 47 -16.74 -13.35 3.37
C SER A 47 -16.15 -12.34 2.38
N SER A 48 -15.39 -12.83 1.40
CA SER A 48 -14.75 -11.99 0.38
C SER A 48 -15.78 -11.33 -0.55
N MET A 49 -16.76 -12.07 -1.06
CA MET A 49 -17.85 -11.54 -1.89
C MET A 49 -18.73 -10.56 -1.12
N PHE A 50 -19.02 -10.86 0.14
CA PHE A 50 -19.82 -9.99 1.00
C PHE A 50 -19.17 -8.61 1.17
N ARG A 51 -17.86 -8.59 1.47
CA ARG A 51 -17.07 -7.35 1.53
C ARG A 51 -17.09 -6.60 0.20
N THR A 52 -16.77 -7.28 -0.90
CA THR A 52 -16.74 -6.68 -2.25
C THR A 52 -18.10 -6.10 -2.63
N ASN A 53 -19.19 -6.83 -2.46
CA ASN A 53 -20.53 -6.36 -2.79
C ASN A 53 -20.90 -5.12 -1.99
N SER A 54 -20.56 -5.09 -0.70
CA SER A 54 -20.83 -3.92 0.14
C SER A 54 -20.06 -2.69 -0.34
N GLN A 55 -18.78 -2.82 -0.70
CA GLN A 55 -17.98 -1.72 -1.28
C GLN A 55 -18.55 -1.25 -2.62
N LEU A 56 -18.89 -2.19 -3.51
CA LEU A 56 -19.45 -1.91 -4.83
C LEU A 56 -20.82 -1.21 -4.76
N GLN A 57 -21.69 -1.59 -3.82
CA GLN A 57 -22.98 -0.91 -3.59
C GLN A 57 -22.78 0.55 -3.16
N LEU A 58 -21.79 0.81 -2.31
CA LEU A 58 -21.47 2.16 -1.86
C LEU A 58 -20.91 3.01 -3.02
N ILE A 59 -20.02 2.46 -3.85
CA ILE A 59 -19.53 3.20 -5.03
C ILE A 59 -20.66 3.50 -6.01
N LYS A 60 -21.59 2.57 -6.23
CA LYS A 60 -22.76 2.78 -7.10
C LYS A 60 -23.54 4.04 -6.71
N GLN A 61 -23.61 4.38 -5.43
CA GLN A 61 -24.31 5.55 -4.93
C GLN A 61 -23.49 6.84 -5.00
N MET A 62 -22.18 6.74 -5.24
CA MET A 62 -21.24 7.87 -5.23
C MET A 62 -20.64 8.17 -6.62
N HIS A 63 -20.97 7.36 -7.63
CA HIS A 63 -20.28 7.40 -8.93
C HIS A 63 -20.43 8.73 -9.68
N ASP A 64 -21.53 9.47 -9.47
CA ASP A 64 -21.79 10.77 -10.11
C ASP A 64 -20.80 11.87 -9.66
N GLU A 65 -20.22 11.72 -8.47
CA GLU A 65 -19.28 12.68 -7.89
C GLU A 65 -17.82 12.45 -8.35
N LEU A 66 -17.57 11.37 -9.09
CA LEU A 66 -16.24 11.00 -9.54
C LEU A 66 -15.88 11.65 -10.88
N ASP A 67 -14.59 11.92 -11.08
CA ASP A 67 -14.05 12.38 -12.36
C ASP A 67 -14.14 11.29 -13.45
N ASP A 68 -14.25 11.70 -14.72
CA ASP A 68 -14.47 10.79 -15.85
C ASP A 68 -13.25 9.89 -16.15
N ASP A 69 -12.01 10.37 -15.91
CA ASP A 69 -10.80 9.54 -16.02
C ASP A 69 -10.83 8.42 -14.97
N PHE A 70 -11.23 8.77 -13.76
CA PHE A 70 -11.32 7.83 -12.66
C PHE A 70 -12.45 6.81 -12.88
N LYS A 71 -13.62 7.26 -13.35
CA LYS A 71 -14.74 6.40 -13.77
C LYS A 71 -14.31 5.39 -14.83
N THR A 72 -13.54 5.83 -15.82
CA THR A 72 -13.02 4.97 -16.89
C THR A 72 -12.09 3.89 -16.36
N MET A 73 -11.16 4.25 -15.46
CA MET A 73 -10.29 3.28 -14.78
C MET A 73 -11.10 2.27 -13.95
N GLN A 74 -12.06 2.74 -13.14
CA GLN A 74 -12.92 1.87 -12.33
C GLN A 74 -13.73 0.89 -13.18
N LEU A 75 -14.31 1.36 -14.29
CA LEU A 75 -15.09 0.52 -15.18
C LEU A 75 -14.26 -0.64 -15.74
N ARG A 76 -12.97 -0.42 -16.06
CA ARG A 76 -12.05 -1.50 -16.48
C ARG A 76 -11.87 -2.54 -15.37
N LEU A 77 -11.68 -2.11 -14.12
CA LEU A 77 -11.56 -3.01 -12.98
C LEU A 77 -12.84 -3.83 -12.75
N TYR A 78 -14.02 -3.21 -12.85
CA TYR A 78 -15.30 -3.89 -12.66
C TYR A 78 -15.61 -4.89 -13.77
N ASN A 79 -15.30 -4.54 -15.03
CA ASN A 79 -15.45 -5.45 -16.15
C ASN A 79 -14.52 -6.67 -16.02
N ALA A 80 -13.27 -6.45 -15.60
CA ALA A 80 -12.35 -7.56 -15.32
C ALA A 80 -12.88 -8.49 -14.22
N PHE A 81 -13.40 -7.93 -13.13
CA PHE A 81 -14.02 -8.72 -12.06
C PHE A 81 -15.21 -9.54 -12.54
N THR A 82 -16.11 -8.89 -13.28
CA THR A 82 -17.31 -9.52 -13.83
C THR A 82 -16.96 -10.69 -14.74
N ALA A 83 -15.96 -10.51 -15.61
CA ALA A 83 -15.48 -11.57 -16.49
C ALA A 83 -14.93 -12.78 -15.70
N LYS A 84 -14.19 -12.53 -14.60
CA LYS A 84 -13.66 -13.57 -13.72
C LYS A 84 -14.77 -14.31 -12.97
N LEU A 85 -15.71 -13.59 -12.36
CA LEU A 85 -16.88 -14.22 -11.72
C LEU A 85 -17.64 -15.12 -12.67
N LYS A 86 -17.88 -14.65 -13.90
CA LYS A 86 -18.56 -15.44 -14.94
C LYS A 86 -17.78 -16.70 -15.33
N ASP A 87 -16.46 -16.62 -15.46
CA ASP A 87 -15.62 -17.79 -15.75
C ASP A 87 -15.65 -18.82 -14.61
N VAL A 88 -15.50 -18.37 -13.35
CA VAL A 88 -15.60 -19.24 -12.16
C VAL A 88 -16.96 -19.92 -12.10
N ILE A 89 -18.05 -19.16 -12.27
CA ILE A 89 -19.41 -19.70 -12.26
C ILE A 89 -19.56 -20.77 -13.35
N GLY A 90 -19.17 -20.46 -14.59
CA GLY A 90 -19.29 -21.39 -15.71
C GLY A 90 -18.45 -22.67 -15.54
N ARG A 91 -17.30 -22.60 -14.84
CA ARG A 91 -16.50 -23.79 -14.50
C ARG A 91 -17.18 -24.66 -13.44
N LEU A 92 -17.77 -24.03 -12.42
CA LEU A 92 -18.48 -24.73 -11.35
C LEU A 92 -19.79 -25.35 -11.87
N GLU A 93 -20.58 -24.65 -12.69
CA GLU A 93 -21.81 -25.16 -13.29
C GLU A 93 -21.60 -26.47 -14.06
N ARG A 94 -20.45 -26.63 -14.76
CA ARG A 94 -20.09 -27.87 -15.46
C ARG A 94 -19.85 -29.07 -14.54
N LEU A 95 -19.55 -28.82 -13.26
CA LEU A 95 -19.31 -29.88 -12.28
C LEU A 95 -20.57 -30.31 -11.54
N VAL A 96 -21.60 -29.47 -11.59
CA VAL A 96 -22.79 -29.55 -10.75
C VAL A 96 -23.94 -30.21 -11.51
N GLU A 97 -24.68 -31.07 -10.82
CA GLU A 97 -25.98 -31.57 -11.25
C GLU A 97 -27.06 -30.71 -10.60
N GLN A 98 -27.85 -30.02 -11.44
CA GLN A 98 -28.94 -29.17 -11.00
C GLN A 98 -30.17 -30.04 -10.72
N ASN A 99 -30.55 -30.13 -9.45
CA ASN A 99 -31.73 -30.79 -8.95
C ASN A 99 -32.72 -29.75 -8.45
N VAL A 100 -33.98 -30.14 -8.26
CA VAL A 100 -34.99 -29.29 -7.61
C VAL A 100 -35.19 -29.82 -6.19
N SER A 101 -34.98 -28.97 -5.19
CA SER A 101 -35.29 -29.25 -3.79
C SER A 101 -36.79 -29.46 -3.58
N GLU A 102 -37.18 -30.09 -2.47
CA GLU A 102 -38.60 -30.27 -2.10
C GLU A 102 -39.37 -28.94 -1.93
N ASP A 103 -38.67 -27.82 -1.70
CA ASP A 103 -39.22 -26.47 -1.59
C ASP A 103 -39.25 -25.67 -2.92
N GLY A 104 -38.85 -26.29 -4.04
CA GLY A 104 -38.79 -25.65 -5.35
C GLY A 104 -37.53 -24.80 -5.60
N SER A 105 -36.59 -24.73 -4.64
CA SER A 105 -35.29 -24.08 -4.84
C SER A 105 -34.35 -24.92 -5.72
N PRO A 106 -33.47 -24.30 -6.50
CA PRO A 106 -32.40 -25.02 -7.20
C PRO A 106 -31.43 -25.64 -6.19
N SER A 107 -31.34 -26.97 -6.18
CA SER A 107 -30.38 -27.75 -5.41
C SER A 107 -29.23 -28.19 -6.29
N PHE A 108 -28.02 -27.77 -5.96
CA PHE A 108 -26.83 -28.11 -6.71
C PHE A 108 -26.07 -29.23 -6.00
N SER A 109 -25.99 -30.41 -6.62
CA SER A 109 -25.26 -31.55 -6.08
C SER A 109 -24.01 -31.86 -6.92
N VAL A 110 -22.95 -32.35 -6.28
CA VAL A 110 -21.72 -32.74 -6.98
C VAL A 110 -21.42 -34.20 -6.66
N LYS A 111 -21.08 -34.97 -7.69
CA LYS A 111 -20.59 -36.36 -7.50
C LYS A 111 -19.26 -36.33 -6.74
N ARG A 112 -19.10 -37.21 -5.73
CA ARG A 112 -17.87 -37.28 -4.90
C ARG A 112 -16.57 -37.35 -5.72
N GLY A 113 -16.56 -38.04 -6.85
CA GLY A 113 -15.39 -38.12 -7.73
C GLY A 113 -14.94 -36.80 -8.37
N LYS A 114 -15.79 -35.76 -8.34
CA LYS A 114 -15.50 -34.42 -8.88
C LYS A 114 -15.04 -33.41 -7.82
N TYR A 115 -15.00 -33.78 -6.54
CA TYR A 115 -14.68 -32.86 -5.44
C TYR A 115 -13.29 -32.23 -5.56
N ILE A 116 -12.32 -32.97 -6.10
CA ILE A 116 -10.96 -32.46 -6.34
C ILE A 116 -11.01 -31.25 -7.31
N PHE A 117 -11.80 -31.35 -8.38
CA PHE A 117 -11.96 -30.24 -9.33
C PHE A 117 -12.70 -29.05 -8.72
N VAL A 118 -13.71 -29.31 -7.88
CA VAL A 118 -14.37 -28.23 -7.12
C VAL A 118 -13.36 -27.50 -6.24
N LYS A 119 -12.55 -28.22 -5.46
CA LYS A 119 -11.51 -27.61 -4.61
C LYS A 119 -10.55 -26.74 -5.43
N GLN A 120 -10.04 -27.25 -6.55
CA GLN A 120 -9.14 -26.50 -7.44
C GLN A 120 -9.79 -25.24 -8.02
N TYR A 121 -11.06 -25.30 -8.44
CA TYR A 121 -11.76 -24.12 -8.96
C TYR A 121 -12.09 -23.10 -7.88
N LEU A 122 -12.42 -23.54 -6.67
CA LEU A 122 -12.63 -22.64 -5.53
C LEU A 122 -11.31 -21.98 -5.10
N ASP A 123 -10.19 -22.71 -5.08
CA ASP A 123 -8.88 -22.14 -4.79
C ASP A 123 -8.49 -21.07 -5.83
N ALA A 124 -8.67 -21.38 -7.12
CA ALA A 124 -8.42 -20.42 -8.19
C ALA A 124 -9.35 -19.19 -8.07
N ALA A 125 -10.62 -19.38 -7.71
CA ALA A 125 -11.55 -18.27 -7.51
C ALA A 125 -11.13 -17.38 -6.33
N ILE A 126 -10.71 -17.97 -5.21
CA ILE A 126 -10.22 -17.23 -4.04
C ILE A 126 -9.00 -16.39 -4.44
N GLU A 127 -8.01 -16.99 -5.10
CA GLU A 127 -6.80 -16.30 -5.53
C GLU A 127 -7.10 -15.14 -6.49
N GLU A 128 -7.95 -15.37 -7.50
CA GLU A 128 -8.34 -14.32 -8.44
C GLU A 128 -9.11 -13.19 -7.77
N MET A 129 -10.02 -13.50 -6.84
CA MET A 129 -10.78 -12.51 -6.08
C MET A 129 -9.86 -11.69 -5.16
N GLU A 130 -8.94 -12.33 -4.44
CA GLU A 130 -7.97 -11.62 -3.59
C GLU A 130 -7.04 -10.73 -4.42
N ARG A 131 -6.59 -11.22 -5.59
CA ARG A 131 -5.78 -10.44 -6.54
C ARG A 131 -6.54 -9.22 -7.07
N TRP A 132 -7.83 -9.39 -7.40
CA TRP A 132 -8.68 -8.27 -7.81
C TRP A 132 -8.91 -7.27 -6.67
N GLN A 133 -9.24 -7.74 -5.46
CA GLN A 133 -9.42 -6.88 -4.29
C GLN A 133 -8.17 -6.07 -3.97
N THR A 134 -6.99 -6.67 -4.13
CA THR A 134 -5.71 -5.98 -3.93
C THR A 134 -5.54 -4.79 -4.88
N ARG A 135 -6.11 -4.86 -6.09
CA ARG A 135 -6.10 -3.77 -7.08
C ARG A 135 -7.20 -2.74 -6.82
N PHE A 136 -8.35 -3.19 -6.32
CA PHE A 136 -9.51 -2.36 -6.05
C PHE A 136 -9.42 -1.57 -4.74
N ASP A 137 -8.92 -2.18 -3.66
CA ASP A 137 -8.88 -1.62 -2.31
C ASP A 137 -8.23 -0.21 -2.23
N PRO A 138 -7.11 0.08 -2.92
CA PRO A 138 -6.52 1.42 -2.92
C PRO A 138 -7.45 2.47 -3.56
N THR A 139 -8.13 2.09 -4.65
CA THR A 139 -9.07 2.98 -5.33
C THR A 139 -10.30 3.27 -4.47
N TRP A 140 -10.82 2.24 -3.80
CA TRP A 140 -11.89 2.37 -2.80
C TRP A 140 -11.49 3.32 -1.66
N LYS A 141 -10.28 3.18 -1.13
CA LYS A 141 -9.76 4.04 -0.06
C LYS A 141 -9.57 5.48 -0.51
N LEU A 142 -9.08 5.71 -1.73
CA LEU A 142 -8.95 7.06 -2.27
C LEU A 142 -10.33 7.75 -2.33
N ILE A 143 -11.33 7.10 -2.91
CA ILE A 143 -12.72 7.59 -2.97
C ILE A 143 -13.24 7.88 -1.56
N THR A 144 -13.18 6.88 -0.68
CA THR A 144 -13.82 6.95 0.63
C THR A 144 -13.05 7.76 1.67
N LEU A 145 -11.83 8.22 1.41
CA LEU A 145 -11.09 9.07 2.35
C LEU A 145 -10.93 10.50 1.84
N LYS A 146 -10.79 10.70 0.53
CA LYS A 146 -10.57 12.03 -0.07
C LYS A 146 -11.84 12.69 -0.61
N LEU A 147 -12.87 11.94 -1.00
CA LEU A 147 -14.09 12.56 -1.55
C LEU A 147 -14.90 13.26 -0.45
N GLU A 148 -15.16 14.55 -0.61
CA GLU A 148 -15.87 15.40 0.35
C GLU A 148 -17.40 15.33 0.21
N SER A 149 -17.96 14.13 0.37
CA SER A 149 -19.43 13.96 0.30
C SER A 149 -20.05 13.44 1.59
N SER A 150 -21.15 14.09 1.98
CA SER A 150 -21.99 13.73 3.12
C SER A 150 -22.85 12.50 2.83
N ALA A 151 -23.05 12.15 1.56
CA ALA A 151 -23.72 10.92 1.16
C ALA A 151 -22.92 9.71 1.67
N VAL A 152 -21.60 9.71 1.45
CA VAL A 152 -20.69 8.66 1.94
C VAL A 152 -20.79 8.47 3.46
N ASP A 153 -20.87 9.57 4.20
CA ASP A 153 -20.92 9.54 5.67
C ASP A 153 -22.25 8.96 6.18
N SER A 154 -23.34 9.19 5.44
CA SER A 154 -24.68 8.68 5.74
C SER A 154 -24.79 7.19 5.38
N LEU A 155 -24.20 6.80 4.26
CA LEU A 155 -24.18 5.42 3.77
C LEU A 155 -23.31 4.50 4.63
N LEU A 156 -22.13 4.96 5.04
CA LEU A 156 -21.28 4.21 5.97
C LEU A 156 -21.93 4.04 7.35
N LYS A 157 -22.80 4.97 7.79
CA LYS A 157 -23.59 4.82 9.02
C LYS A 157 -24.75 3.84 8.84
N GLY A 158 -25.53 3.98 7.78
CA GLY A 158 -26.71 3.14 7.54
C GLY A 158 -26.40 1.65 7.35
N HIS A 159 -25.22 1.31 6.84
CA HIS A 159 -24.81 -0.08 6.65
C HIS A 159 -24.48 -0.80 7.98
N ASP A 160 -23.97 -0.09 8.99
CA ASP A 160 -23.64 -0.68 10.30
C ASP A 160 -24.89 -1.04 11.12
N ASP A 161 -25.95 -0.22 11.04
CA ASP A 161 -27.22 -0.47 11.76
C ASP A 161 -27.97 -1.71 11.23
N ALA A 162 -27.64 -2.18 10.03
CA ALA A 162 -28.23 -3.36 9.39
C ALA A 162 -27.45 -4.67 9.64
N MET A 163 -26.31 -4.63 10.36
CA MET A 163 -25.38 -5.76 10.48
C MET A 163 -25.29 -6.31 11.92
N ASN A 164 -25.32 -7.63 12.09
CA ASN A 164 -25.04 -8.29 13.38
C ASN A 164 -23.54 -8.21 13.76
N GLU A 165 -23.21 -8.24 15.06
CA GLU A 165 -21.84 -8.03 15.59
C GLU A 165 -20.78 -9.07 15.14
N ASP A 166 -21.19 -10.24 14.66
CA ASP A 166 -20.30 -11.40 14.44
C ASP A 166 -19.69 -11.56 13.04
N ASP A 167 -19.96 -10.67 12.07
CA ASP A 167 -19.52 -10.89 10.68
C ASP A 167 -18.13 -10.26 10.37
N SER A 168 -17.19 -11.10 9.91
CA SER A 168 -15.80 -10.71 9.61
C SER A 168 -15.68 -9.63 8.52
N GLY A 169 -16.62 -9.59 7.57
CA GLY A 169 -16.70 -8.55 6.54
C GLY A 169 -17.06 -7.17 7.08
N ALA A 170 -17.73 -7.09 8.24
CA ALA A 170 -18.08 -5.84 8.91
C ALA A 170 -16.84 -5.10 9.43
N SER A 171 -15.72 -5.79 9.65
CA SER A 171 -14.49 -5.20 10.21
C SER A 171 -13.83 -4.19 9.27
N SER A 172 -13.80 -4.45 7.96
CA SER A 172 -13.11 -3.58 6.98
C SER A 172 -13.87 -2.28 6.69
N LEU A 173 -15.21 -2.34 6.62
CA LEU A 173 -16.06 -1.14 6.48
C LEU A 173 -16.08 -0.32 7.77
N LYS A 174 -16.16 -0.96 8.94
CA LYS A 174 -16.01 -0.29 10.24
C LYS A 174 -14.66 0.43 10.36
N ALA A 175 -13.58 -0.24 9.95
CA ALA A 175 -12.25 0.36 9.89
C ALA A 175 -12.19 1.56 8.93
N THR A 176 -12.79 1.43 7.73
CA THR A 176 -12.87 2.52 6.74
C THR A 176 -13.68 3.71 7.28
N ARG A 177 -14.81 3.47 7.94
CA ARG A 177 -15.64 4.51 8.56
C ARG A 177 -14.91 5.22 9.69
N ALA A 178 -14.28 4.46 10.59
CA ALA A 178 -13.49 5.03 11.68
C ALA A 178 -12.36 5.91 11.13
N LEU A 179 -11.67 5.42 10.11
CA LEU A 179 -10.60 6.16 9.43
C LEU A 179 -11.12 7.42 8.72
N ARG A 180 -12.24 7.34 7.98
CA ARG A 180 -12.86 8.50 7.32
C ARG A 180 -13.27 9.56 8.34
N GLY A 181 -13.83 9.15 9.48
CA GLY A 181 -14.15 10.07 10.58
C GLY A 181 -12.92 10.82 11.09
N ILE A 182 -11.79 10.12 11.27
CA ILE A 182 -10.51 10.72 11.69
C ILE A 182 -9.95 11.65 10.63
N VAL A 183 -9.99 11.25 9.35
CA VAL A 183 -9.49 12.05 8.22
C VAL A 183 -10.28 13.36 8.07
N LYS A 184 -11.61 13.32 8.14
CA LYS A 184 -12.48 14.48 7.92
C LYS A 184 -12.63 15.39 9.14
N ASN A 185 -12.98 14.82 10.30
CA ASN A 185 -13.40 15.62 11.45
C ASN A 185 -12.26 15.93 12.42
N GLY A 186 -11.09 15.31 12.23
CA GLY A 186 -10.01 15.29 13.22
C GLY A 186 -10.39 14.48 14.47
N THR A 187 -9.36 13.99 15.18
CA THR A 187 -9.40 13.24 16.46
C THR A 187 -10.79 12.82 16.95
N SER A 188 -11.27 11.65 16.52
CA SER A 188 -12.60 11.13 16.86
C SER A 188 -12.58 9.77 17.58
N SER A 189 -11.40 9.21 17.88
CA SER A 189 -11.29 7.94 18.59
C SER A 189 -11.14 8.18 20.09
N GLY A 190 -12.06 7.67 20.91
CA GLY A 190 -11.95 7.66 22.38
C GLY A 190 -10.75 6.86 22.91
N VAL A 191 -9.96 6.22 22.04
CA VAL A 191 -8.72 5.50 22.37
C VAL A 191 -7.53 6.44 22.22
N SER A 192 -6.91 6.81 23.35
CA SER A 192 -5.68 7.61 23.34
C SER A 192 -4.54 6.87 22.63
N VAL A 193 -4.09 7.41 21.49
CA VAL A 193 -2.84 7.00 20.81
C VAL A 193 -1.59 7.41 21.57
N PHE A 194 -1.70 8.32 22.54
CA PHE A 194 -0.59 8.68 23.40
C PHE A 194 -0.41 7.60 24.47
N LEU A 195 0.78 6.98 24.47
CA LEU A 195 1.13 5.89 25.36
C LEU A 195 2.14 6.38 26.42
N PRO A 196 2.04 5.90 27.67
CA PRO A 196 2.98 6.27 28.72
C PRO A 196 4.35 5.62 28.48
N ALA A 197 5.43 6.33 28.81
CA ALA A 197 6.81 5.88 28.57
C ALA A 197 7.15 4.49 29.14
N ARG A 198 6.51 4.12 30.27
CA ARG A 198 6.59 2.80 30.89
C ARG A 198 6.26 1.62 29.97
N GLN A 199 5.57 1.85 28.85
CA GLN A 199 5.30 0.80 27.87
C GLN A 199 6.57 0.20 27.24
N LEU A 200 7.65 0.98 27.19
CA LEU A 200 8.93 0.56 26.62
C LEU A 200 10.01 0.32 27.70
N GLU A 201 9.72 0.60 28.97
CA GLU A 201 10.66 0.41 30.08
C GLU A 201 10.92 -1.09 30.31
N GLY A 202 12.20 -1.46 30.44
CA GLY A 202 12.61 -2.85 30.68
C GLY A 202 12.47 -3.79 29.48
N MET A 203 12.23 -3.27 28.27
CA MET A 203 12.30 -4.05 27.04
C MET A 203 13.75 -4.11 26.52
N ASP A 204 14.14 -5.28 26.00
CA ASP A 204 15.37 -5.45 25.23
C ASP A 204 15.23 -4.75 23.88
N VAL A 205 16.27 -4.03 23.47
CA VAL A 205 16.28 -3.21 22.25
C VAL A 205 17.33 -3.75 21.30
N LYS A 206 16.88 -4.28 20.16
CA LYS A 206 17.73 -4.71 19.06
C LYS A 206 17.64 -3.69 17.93
N ARG A 207 18.76 -3.04 17.63
CA ARG A 207 18.85 -2.09 16.50
C ARG A 207 18.73 -2.85 15.17
N ILE A 208 18.02 -2.26 14.21
CA ILE A 208 18.02 -2.74 12.84
C ILE A 208 19.09 -1.96 12.07
N PRO A 209 20.08 -2.63 11.46
CA PRO A 209 21.14 -1.97 10.71
C PRO A 209 20.60 -1.00 9.65
N PHE A 210 21.26 0.16 9.56
CA PHE A 210 20.94 1.25 8.62
C PHE A 210 19.53 1.84 8.75
N SER A 211 18.80 1.59 9.83
CA SER A 211 17.45 2.13 10.04
C SER A 211 17.31 2.94 11.32
N THR A 212 16.37 3.87 11.34
CA THR A 212 15.88 4.54 12.57
C THR A 212 14.93 3.66 13.38
N ALA A 213 14.42 2.58 12.76
CA ALA A 213 13.59 1.61 13.42
C ALA A 213 14.41 0.63 14.28
N SER A 214 13.82 0.15 15.37
CA SER A 214 14.44 -0.84 16.25
C SER A 214 13.38 -1.80 16.77
N MET A 215 13.80 -3.04 17.04
CA MET A 215 12.92 -4.07 17.59
C MET A 215 12.98 -4.03 19.12
N TYR A 216 11.83 -3.82 19.74
CA TYR A 216 11.67 -3.85 21.20
C TYR A 216 11.02 -5.18 21.57
N SER A 217 11.61 -5.90 22.53
CA SER A 217 11.11 -7.20 22.95
C SER A 217 11.20 -7.43 24.46
N ASN A 218 10.26 -8.19 25.01
CA ASN A 218 10.35 -8.78 26.35
C ASN A 218 9.61 -10.13 26.35
N SER A 219 9.53 -10.80 27.51
CA SER A 219 8.88 -12.11 27.64
C SER A 219 7.40 -12.13 27.25
N LYS A 220 6.74 -10.96 27.13
CA LYS A 220 5.30 -10.85 26.85
C LYS A 220 4.99 -10.25 25.49
N ARG A 221 5.88 -9.44 24.91
CA ARG A 221 5.57 -8.56 23.78
C ARG A 221 6.78 -8.29 22.91
N ARG A 222 6.54 -8.21 21.59
CA ARG A 222 7.45 -7.65 20.59
C ARG A 222 6.77 -6.53 19.81
N CYS A 223 7.52 -5.48 19.48
CA CYS A 223 7.05 -4.40 18.62
C CYS A 223 8.20 -3.71 17.90
N LEU A 224 7.91 -3.23 16.70
CA LEU A 224 8.81 -2.34 15.98
C LEU A 224 8.59 -0.92 16.48
N VAL A 225 9.67 -0.19 16.74
CA VAL A 225 9.62 1.19 17.20
C VAL A 225 10.42 2.06 16.25
N ASP A 226 9.76 3.05 15.66
CA ASP A 226 10.41 4.06 14.84
C ASP A 226 10.69 5.31 15.68
N SER A 227 11.93 5.77 15.66
CA SER A 227 12.39 6.86 16.52
C SER A 227 12.53 8.15 15.72
N ILE A 228 11.92 9.21 16.24
CA ILE A 228 11.98 10.56 15.70
C ILE A 228 12.78 11.41 16.67
N ASP A 229 14.01 11.75 16.29
CA ASP A 229 14.86 12.65 17.06
C ASP A 229 14.53 14.11 16.74
N LEU A 230 14.35 14.93 17.79
CA LEU A 230 14.35 16.38 17.66
C LEU A 230 15.76 16.85 18.02
N GLY A 231 16.51 17.34 17.03
CA GLY A 231 17.81 17.95 17.28
C GLY A 231 17.71 19.08 18.32
N VAL A 232 18.69 19.14 19.22
CA VAL A 232 18.73 20.10 20.35
C VAL A 232 18.93 21.55 19.86
N GLU A 233 19.38 21.72 18.62
CA GLU A 233 19.70 23.03 18.04
C GLU A 233 18.57 23.52 17.12
N HIS A 234 17.91 24.60 17.55
CA HIS A 234 17.02 25.45 16.75
C HIS A 234 15.64 24.90 16.31
N VAL A 235 14.95 24.15 17.18
CA VAL A 235 13.51 23.87 16.96
C VAL A 235 12.65 24.88 17.71
N ASP A 236 12.06 25.82 16.97
CA ASP A 236 11.00 26.71 17.48
C ASP A 236 9.85 25.89 18.11
N LYS A 237 9.28 26.37 19.23
CA LYS A 237 8.15 25.74 19.94
C LYS A 237 6.97 25.45 18.99
N SER A 238 6.78 26.30 17.98
CA SER A 238 5.77 26.10 16.93
C SER A 238 5.99 24.81 16.13
N ARG A 239 7.23 24.52 15.74
CA ARG A 239 7.60 23.31 14.97
C ARG A 239 7.40 22.03 15.77
N THR A 240 7.77 22.04 17.05
CA THR A 240 7.55 20.88 17.95
C THR A 240 6.06 20.58 18.10
N LYS A 241 5.21 21.61 18.19
CA LYS A 241 3.75 21.45 18.26
C LYS A 241 3.18 20.89 16.95
N ALA A 242 3.66 21.37 15.80
CA ALA A 242 3.26 20.85 14.50
C ALA A 242 3.67 19.38 14.31
N LEU A 243 4.89 19.01 14.71
CA LEU A 243 5.36 17.62 14.66
C LEU A 243 4.55 16.72 15.61
N ALA A 244 4.27 17.17 16.84
CA ALA A 244 3.42 16.43 17.77
C ALA A 244 2.01 16.19 17.22
N LYS A 245 1.45 17.17 16.50
CA LYS A 245 0.17 17.02 15.79
C LYS A 245 0.28 15.96 14.69
N ASN A 246 1.29 16.06 13.82
CA ASN A 246 1.50 15.07 12.75
C ASN A 246 1.66 13.64 13.30
N VAL A 247 2.44 13.46 14.37
CA VAL A 247 2.64 12.15 15.03
C VAL A 247 1.34 11.60 15.58
N ARG A 248 0.49 12.45 16.20
CA ARG A 248 -0.83 12.04 16.65
C ARG A 248 -1.72 11.63 15.47
N ASP A 249 -1.83 12.48 14.46
CA ASP A 249 -2.71 12.27 13.31
C ASP A 249 -2.31 11.00 12.55
N LEU A 250 -1.00 10.77 12.37
CA LEU A 250 -0.48 9.54 11.76
C LEU A 250 -0.78 8.31 12.62
N ALA A 251 -0.52 8.38 13.92
CA ALA A 251 -0.76 7.27 14.82
C ALA A 251 -2.24 6.86 14.81
N GLU A 252 -3.17 7.82 14.85
CA GLU A 252 -4.62 7.58 14.78
C GLU A 252 -5.03 6.94 13.46
N LYS A 253 -4.56 7.48 12.33
CA LYS A 253 -4.89 6.95 11.00
C LYS A 253 -4.30 5.55 10.76
N LEU A 254 -3.14 5.25 11.31
CA LEU A 254 -2.48 3.94 11.17
C LEU A 254 -3.00 2.87 12.15
N GLN A 255 -3.91 3.18 13.09
CA GLN A 255 -4.52 2.16 13.96
C GLN A 255 -5.39 1.16 13.19
N PHE A 256 -5.97 1.58 12.06
CA PHE A 256 -6.96 0.80 11.30
C PHE A 256 -6.38 0.09 10.07
N VAL A 257 -5.06 0.04 9.95
CA VAL A 257 -4.36 -0.55 8.80
C VAL A 257 -4.48 -2.07 8.77
N GLU A 258 -4.88 -2.62 7.63
CA GLU A 258 -4.73 -4.03 7.26
C GLU A 258 -3.30 -4.28 6.73
N SER A 259 -2.35 -4.56 7.63
CA SER A 259 -0.91 -4.47 7.31
C SER A 259 -0.43 -5.31 6.13
N ALA A 260 -0.88 -6.56 6.02
CA ALA A 260 -0.40 -7.50 4.99
C ALA A 260 -0.80 -7.11 3.56
N ARG A 261 -1.92 -6.39 3.38
CA ARG A 261 -2.40 -5.99 2.05
C ARG A 261 -1.75 -4.70 1.56
N VAL A 262 -1.31 -3.86 2.48
CA VAL A 262 -0.99 -2.46 2.22
C VAL A 262 0.52 -2.17 2.29
N GLY A 263 1.33 -3.03 2.91
CA GLY A 263 2.76 -2.77 3.11
C GLY A 263 3.04 -1.71 4.19
N MET A 264 2.11 -1.55 5.13
CA MET A 264 2.17 -0.58 6.23
C MET A 264 1.91 -1.27 7.57
N LEU A 265 2.64 -0.93 8.63
CA LEU A 265 2.41 -1.54 9.94
C LEU A 265 1.28 -0.85 10.70
N GLN A 266 0.46 -1.65 11.40
CA GLN A 266 -0.56 -1.12 12.30
C GLN A 266 0.09 -0.37 13.47
N CYS A 267 -0.28 0.89 13.68
CA CYS A 267 0.22 1.68 14.78
C CYS A 267 -0.53 1.33 16.08
N LYS A 268 0.20 1.11 17.18
CA LYS A 268 -0.38 1.00 18.54
C LYS A 268 -0.56 2.39 19.17
N GLY A 269 0.30 3.32 18.83
CA GLY A 269 0.38 4.65 19.43
C GLY A 269 1.81 5.17 19.45
N PHE A 270 2.05 6.25 20.18
CA PHE A 270 3.35 6.88 20.29
C PHE A 270 3.68 7.31 21.71
N VAL A 271 4.98 7.43 22.00
CA VAL A 271 5.54 7.87 23.27
C VAL A 271 6.37 9.14 23.05
N VAL A 272 6.30 10.10 23.97
CA VAL A 272 7.19 11.27 24.01
C VAL A 272 8.45 10.92 24.78
N ARG A 273 9.61 11.24 24.23
CA ARG A 273 10.92 10.97 24.84
C ARG A 273 11.28 12.07 25.83
N LYS A 274 12.02 11.70 26.90
CA LYS A 274 12.50 12.66 27.89
C LYS A 274 13.53 13.63 27.30
N GLU A 275 14.32 13.13 26.36
CA GLU A 275 15.40 13.86 25.67
C GLU A 275 14.87 14.72 24.51
N GLY A 276 13.55 14.75 24.29
CA GLY A 276 12.93 15.35 23.11
C GLY A 276 12.70 14.34 21.99
N GLY A 277 11.66 14.58 21.20
CA GLY A 277 11.25 13.71 20.10
C GLY A 277 10.21 12.65 20.49
N PHE A 278 9.96 11.72 19.57
CA PHE A 278 8.86 10.76 19.65
C PHE A 278 9.34 9.35 19.30
N ARG A 279 8.61 8.35 19.80
CA ARG A 279 8.72 6.94 19.39
C ARG A 279 7.35 6.46 18.95
N ILE A 280 7.23 6.07 17.69
CA ILE A 280 6.00 5.48 17.16
C ILE A 280 6.11 3.96 17.31
N ILE A 281 5.11 3.34 17.93
CA ILE A 281 5.10 1.92 18.25
C ILE A 281 4.19 1.20 17.27
N PHE A 282 4.75 0.28 16.50
CA PHE A 282 4.05 -0.53 15.51
C PHE A 282 3.87 -1.97 15.98
N ARG A 283 2.75 -2.60 15.58
CA ARG A 283 2.55 -4.03 15.78
C ARG A 283 3.51 -4.80 14.89
N GLN A 284 4.06 -5.89 15.42
CA GLN A 284 4.73 -6.88 14.60
C GLN A 284 3.69 -7.58 13.70
N PRO A 285 3.99 -7.84 12.41
CA PRO A 285 3.08 -8.57 11.54
C PRO A 285 2.78 -9.98 12.07
N PRO A 286 1.52 -10.46 12.01
CA PRO A 286 1.18 -11.82 12.41
C PRO A 286 2.04 -12.86 11.67
N GLY A 287 2.44 -13.94 12.35
CA GLY A 287 3.20 -15.03 11.73
C GLY A 287 4.69 -14.77 11.53
N THR A 288 5.19 -13.60 11.91
CA THR A 288 6.63 -13.25 11.87
C THR A 288 7.32 -13.43 13.23
N ASP A 289 6.68 -14.13 14.17
CA ASP A 289 7.13 -14.33 15.55
C ASP A 289 8.32 -15.31 15.71
N ASN A 290 9.23 -15.34 14.74
CA ASN A 290 10.41 -16.20 14.75
C ASN A 290 11.63 -15.51 15.39
N ASP A 291 12.71 -16.27 15.56
CA ASP A 291 14.00 -15.76 16.07
C ASP A 291 14.79 -14.96 15.02
N ARG A 292 14.29 -14.85 13.77
CA ARG A 292 14.97 -14.11 12.72
C ARG A 292 14.69 -12.61 12.88
N ALA A 293 15.76 -11.85 13.09
CA ALA A 293 15.65 -10.40 13.20
C ALA A 293 15.17 -9.78 11.86
N PRO A 294 14.30 -8.76 11.91
CA PRO A 294 13.96 -7.98 10.72
C PRO A 294 15.18 -7.23 10.20
N LYS A 295 15.19 -6.92 8.90
CA LYS A 295 16.29 -6.18 8.25
C LYS A 295 15.76 -5.03 7.43
N SER A 296 16.55 -3.98 7.29
CA SER A 296 16.26 -2.94 6.32
C SER A 296 16.53 -3.45 4.90
N LEU A 297 15.84 -2.90 3.90
CA LEU A 297 16.14 -3.18 2.49
C LEU A 297 17.59 -2.78 2.15
N ARG A 298 18.12 -1.73 2.80
CA ARG A 298 19.54 -1.35 2.67
C ARG A 298 20.46 -2.51 3.06
N GLU A 299 20.24 -3.11 4.23
CA GLU A 299 21.04 -4.24 4.69
C GLU A 299 20.95 -5.42 3.71
N MET A 300 19.75 -5.70 3.20
CA MET A 300 19.53 -6.77 2.23
C MET A 300 20.32 -6.54 0.95
N LEU A 301 20.27 -5.32 0.39
CA LEU A 301 20.99 -4.94 -0.82
C LEU A 301 22.52 -4.97 -0.64
N ILE A 302 23.04 -4.50 0.51
CA ILE A 302 24.47 -4.55 0.82
C ILE A 302 24.95 -5.99 1.01
N SER A 303 24.18 -6.82 1.71
CA SER A 303 24.53 -8.21 1.95
C SER A 303 24.60 -9.05 0.68
N ALA A 304 24.02 -8.54 -0.42
CA ALA A 304 23.94 -9.21 -1.71
C ALA A 304 23.41 -10.65 -1.65
N VAL A 305 22.62 -10.97 -0.62
CA VAL A 305 21.93 -12.26 -0.52
C VAL A 305 21.03 -12.39 -1.74
N GLU A 306 21.09 -13.53 -2.40
CA GLU A 306 20.29 -13.78 -3.60
C GLU A 306 18.82 -13.84 -3.24
N HIS A 307 18.03 -12.95 -3.84
CA HIS A 307 16.58 -13.01 -3.85
C HIS A 307 16.10 -13.30 -5.27
N SER A 308 15.07 -14.14 -5.37
CA SER A 308 14.43 -14.47 -6.64
C SER A 308 13.79 -13.24 -7.28
N LEU A 309 13.60 -13.28 -8.61
CA LEU A 309 12.89 -12.22 -9.32
C LEU A 309 11.47 -12.01 -8.76
N THR A 310 10.79 -13.10 -8.39
CA THR A 310 9.47 -13.09 -7.76
C THR A 310 9.47 -12.33 -6.44
N GLU A 311 10.46 -12.58 -5.55
CA GLU A 311 10.57 -11.84 -4.30
C GLU A 311 10.81 -10.34 -4.54
N ARG A 312 11.72 -9.99 -5.45
CA ARG A 312 12.00 -8.58 -5.79
C ARG A 312 10.74 -7.87 -6.29
N MET A 313 9.97 -8.53 -7.14
CA MET A 313 8.71 -7.96 -7.64
C MET A 313 7.65 -7.84 -6.54
N ASN A 314 7.57 -8.80 -5.62
CA ASN A 314 6.65 -8.72 -4.49
C ASN A 314 7.01 -7.54 -3.56
N ILE A 315 8.30 -7.30 -3.32
CA ILE A 315 8.78 -6.11 -2.59
C ILE A 315 8.34 -4.83 -3.32
N ALA A 316 8.52 -4.79 -4.64
CA ALA A 316 8.14 -3.63 -5.46
C ALA A 316 6.65 -3.33 -5.34
N LYS A 317 5.80 -4.36 -5.52
CA LYS A 317 4.33 -4.25 -5.39
C LYS A 317 3.93 -3.74 -4.00
N GLN A 318 4.48 -4.33 -2.94
CA GLN A 318 4.18 -3.90 -1.56
C GLN A 318 4.60 -2.44 -1.30
N LEU A 319 5.76 -2.01 -1.80
CA LEU A 319 6.20 -0.63 -1.65
C LEU A 319 5.27 0.35 -2.38
N THR A 320 4.85 0.02 -3.61
CA THR A 320 3.91 0.90 -4.35
C THR A 320 2.56 1.03 -3.65
N ARG A 321 2.05 -0.04 -3.03
CA ARG A 321 0.81 -0.03 -2.23
C ARG A 321 0.97 0.81 -0.96
N ALA A 322 2.13 0.73 -0.29
CA ALA A 322 2.42 1.51 0.92
C ALA A 322 2.41 3.02 0.64
N VAL A 323 3.02 3.43 -0.49
CA VAL A 323 3.03 4.83 -0.94
C VAL A 323 1.63 5.30 -1.33
N SER A 324 0.87 4.50 -2.08
CA SER A 324 -0.54 4.82 -2.40
C SER A 324 -1.36 5.06 -1.11
N TYR A 325 -1.17 4.20 -0.11
CA TYR A 325 -1.91 4.29 1.12
C TYR A 325 -1.57 5.54 1.94
N ILE A 326 -0.28 5.86 2.11
CA ILE A 326 0.11 7.05 2.88
C ILE A 326 -0.40 8.34 2.20
N HIS A 327 -0.41 8.39 0.87
CA HIS A 327 -0.99 9.49 0.09
C HIS A 327 -2.51 9.57 0.26
N SER A 328 -3.22 8.44 0.25
CA SER A 328 -4.68 8.41 0.50
C SER A 328 -5.07 8.92 1.89
N LEU A 329 -4.16 8.86 2.86
CA LEU A 329 -4.34 9.42 4.21
C LEU A 329 -4.07 10.94 4.28
N GLY A 330 -3.66 11.57 3.18
CA GLY A 330 -3.29 13.00 3.13
C GLY A 330 -1.92 13.29 3.74
N PHE A 331 -0.98 12.35 3.65
CA PHE A 331 0.40 12.53 4.10
C PHE A 331 1.39 12.39 2.95
N VAL A 332 2.50 13.13 3.03
CA VAL A 332 3.71 12.89 2.24
C VAL A 332 4.80 12.31 3.15
N HIS A 333 5.48 11.27 2.67
CA HIS A 333 6.42 10.48 3.47
C HIS A 333 7.77 11.19 3.63
N LYS A 334 8.31 11.78 2.55
CA LYS A 334 9.55 12.59 2.51
C LYS A 334 10.86 11.87 2.78
N ASN A 335 10.81 10.58 3.05
CA ASN A 335 11.96 9.79 3.44
C ASN A 335 11.87 8.35 2.90
N ILE A 336 11.34 8.16 1.68
CA ILE A 336 11.27 6.83 1.05
C ILE A 336 12.69 6.48 0.56
N ARG A 337 13.29 5.46 1.17
CA ARG A 337 14.63 4.95 0.85
C ARG A 337 14.81 3.53 1.41
N PRO A 338 15.83 2.74 0.98
CA PRO A 338 16.03 1.38 1.47
C PRO A 338 16.17 1.25 2.99
N GLU A 339 16.66 2.29 3.66
CA GLU A 339 16.80 2.37 5.13
C GLU A 339 15.46 2.43 5.88
N THR A 340 14.41 2.87 5.18
CA THR A 340 13.06 3.04 5.74
C THR A 340 12.09 1.95 5.31
N ILE A 341 12.60 0.89 4.69
CA ILE A 341 11.80 -0.26 4.25
C ILE A 341 12.28 -1.47 5.04
N ILE A 342 11.41 -2.06 5.87
CA ILE A 342 11.76 -3.15 6.78
C ILE A 342 11.14 -4.45 6.31
N GLY A 343 11.99 -5.44 6.03
CA GLY A 343 11.60 -6.80 5.67
C GLY A 343 11.38 -7.69 6.89
N PHE A 344 10.34 -8.51 6.82
CA PHE A 344 10.04 -9.58 7.77
C PHE A 344 9.95 -10.92 7.05
N TRP A 345 10.30 -11.99 7.77
CA TRP A 345 10.29 -13.37 7.26
C TRP A 345 9.24 -14.20 7.99
N ILE A 346 8.58 -15.10 7.27
CA ILE A 346 7.66 -16.09 7.84
C ILE A 346 8.27 -17.48 7.82
N GLU A 347 8.04 -18.21 8.90
CA GLU A 347 8.60 -19.54 9.14
C GLU A 347 7.98 -20.63 8.24
N LYS A 348 6.68 -20.50 7.91
CA LYS A 348 5.92 -21.49 7.13
C LYS A 348 6.39 -21.68 5.69
N GLN A 349 7.13 -20.72 5.12
CA GLN A 349 7.59 -20.71 3.72
C GLN A 349 9.12 -20.83 3.61
N LYS A 350 9.74 -21.79 4.32
CA LYS A 350 11.20 -22.08 4.25
C LYS A 350 12.12 -20.84 4.36
N GLY A 351 11.71 -19.81 5.10
CA GLY A 351 12.52 -18.60 5.27
C GLY A 351 12.56 -17.63 4.08
N SER A 352 11.58 -17.68 3.16
CA SER A 352 11.39 -16.66 2.11
C SER A 352 10.99 -15.30 2.71
N LEU A 353 11.41 -14.22 2.06
CA LEU A 353 10.96 -12.87 2.44
C LEU A 353 9.48 -12.75 2.08
N GLU A 354 8.62 -12.60 3.07
CA GLU A 354 7.17 -12.55 2.81
C GLU A 354 6.70 -11.11 2.60
N SER A 355 7.07 -10.22 3.53
CA SER A 355 6.51 -8.87 3.57
C SER A 355 7.55 -7.80 3.88
N VAL A 356 7.42 -6.65 3.20
CA VAL A 356 8.16 -5.43 3.49
C VAL A 356 7.19 -4.34 3.92
N PHE A 357 7.65 -3.48 4.83
CA PHE A 357 6.82 -2.41 5.36
C PHE A 357 7.57 -1.08 5.33
N LEU A 358 6.87 -0.03 4.91
CA LEU A 358 7.38 1.33 4.94
C LEU A 358 7.32 1.86 6.38
N THR A 359 8.45 2.38 6.85
CA THR A 359 8.67 3.02 8.15
C THR A 359 9.43 4.33 7.95
N GLY A 360 10.09 4.89 8.97
CA GLY A 360 10.97 6.05 8.80
C GLY A 360 10.22 7.37 8.77
N PHE A 361 9.17 7.48 9.58
CA PHE A 361 8.32 8.65 9.77
C PHE A 361 9.01 9.75 10.58
N SER A 362 10.29 10.00 10.33
CA SER A 362 11.04 11.09 10.98
C SER A 362 10.86 12.44 10.30
N GLN A 363 10.43 12.45 9.03
CA GLN A 363 10.28 13.67 8.21
C GLN A 363 8.89 13.84 7.58
N PHE A 364 7.94 12.95 7.86
CA PHE A 364 6.60 12.99 7.27
C PHE A 364 5.81 14.23 7.72
N ARG A 365 4.85 14.65 6.88
CA ARG A 365 3.91 15.72 7.21
C ARG A 365 2.54 15.47 6.61
N ALA A 366 1.51 16.08 7.20
CA ALA A 366 0.25 16.27 6.49
C ALA A 366 0.48 17.13 5.25
N GLU A 367 -0.21 16.80 4.16
CA GLU A 367 -0.11 17.43 2.85
C GLU A 367 -0.19 18.96 2.91
N HIS A 368 -1.19 19.50 3.61
CA HIS A 368 -1.47 20.93 3.70
C HIS A 368 -0.55 21.74 4.64
N ASN A 369 0.38 21.10 5.36
CA ASN A 369 1.27 21.82 6.29
C ASN A 369 2.47 22.40 5.53
N ALA A 370 2.89 23.64 5.76
CA ALA A 370 4.05 24.27 5.09
C ALA A 370 5.34 23.42 5.13
N THR A 371 6.18 23.49 4.08
CA THR A 371 7.49 22.83 4.11
C THR A 371 8.42 23.62 5.01
N GLY A 372 8.95 22.99 6.05
CA GLY A 372 10.26 23.43 6.53
C GLY A 372 11.21 23.17 5.36
N LYS A 373 11.60 24.20 4.60
CA LYS A 373 12.61 24.14 3.53
C LYS A 373 14.01 23.87 4.14
N LEU A 374 14.11 22.83 4.95
CA LEU A 374 15.32 22.34 5.59
C LEU A 374 15.94 21.30 4.66
N GLY A 375 17.06 21.68 4.06
CA GLY A 375 17.92 20.78 3.32
C GLY A 375 19.01 20.16 4.18
N ASP A 376 19.72 19.20 3.61
CA ASP A 376 21.00 18.72 4.14
C ASP A 376 21.98 18.41 2.99
N ALA A 377 23.26 18.33 3.33
CA ALA A 377 24.33 17.99 2.38
C ALA A 377 24.57 16.47 2.29
N ALA A 378 23.66 15.64 2.80
CA ALA A 378 23.81 14.19 2.83
C ALA A 378 23.54 13.60 1.44
N TRP A 379 24.61 13.41 0.67
CA TRP A 379 24.53 12.97 -0.73
C TRP A 379 23.76 11.65 -0.88
N GLU A 380 23.89 10.74 0.08
CA GLU A 380 23.25 9.43 0.08
C GLU A 380 21.73 9.51 0.25
N LYS A 381 21.23 10.60 0.86
CA LYS A 381 19.79 10.91 0.93
C LYS A 381 19.34 11.67 -0.30
N ASN A 382 20.18 12.58 -0.82
CA ASN A 382 19.88 13.39 -1.99
C ASN A 382 19.66 12.53 -3.25
N LEU A 383 20.26 11.35 -3.36
CA LEU A 383 19.93 10.38 -4.43
C LEU A 383 18.43 10.09 -4.54
N TYR A 384 17.73 10.01 -3.41
CA TYR A 384 16.31 9.68 -3.34
C TYR A 384 15.42 10.93 -3.34
N ARG A 385 15.99 12.14 -3.43
CA ARG A 385 15.25 13.41 -3.49
C ARG A 385 15.27 13.94 -4.91
N HIS A 386 14.13 14.43 -5.40
CA HIS A 386 14.05 15.10 -6.69
C HIS A 386 15.06 16.26 -6.76
N PRO A 387 15.65 16.57 -7.92
CA PRO A 387 16.66 17.62 -8.06
C PRO A 387 16.29 18.97 -7.42
N GLU A 388 15.06 19.44 -7.61
CA GLU A 388 14.53 20.71 -7.04
C GLU A 388 14.44 20.72 -5.49
N ARG A 389 14.60 19.54 -4.88
CA ARG A 389 14.53 19.32 -3.43
C ARG A 389 15.88 18.97 -2.81
N GLN A 390 16.96 18.98 -3.59
CA GLN A 390 18.32 18.75 -3.11
C GLN A 390 18.97 20.05 -2.63
N GLY A 391 20.02 19.92 -1.82
CA GLY A 391 20.78 21.05 -1.28
C GLY A 391 20.20 21.62 0.01
N MET A 392 20.82 22.69 0.53
CA MET A 392 20.52 23.28 1.85
C MET A 392 19.20 24.08 1.89
N HIS A 393 18.74 24.54 0.73
CA HIS A 393 17.54 25.36 0.56
C HIS A 393 16.70 24.79 -0.58
N PRO A 394 15.83 23.79 -0.31
CA PRO A 394 14.91 23.25 -1.30
C PRO A 394 14.08 24.37 -1.94
N GLU A 395 14.02 24.38 -3.27
CA GLU A 395 13.47 25.50 -4.06
C GLU A 395 11.95 25.56 -3.93
N GLU A 396 11.30 24.39 -4.08
CA GLU A 396 9.83 24.27 -4.16
C GLU A 396 9.17 23.72 -2.90
N GLU A 397 7.83 23.73 -2.84
CA GLU A 397 7.10 22.99 -1.81
C GLU A 397 7.07 21.47 -2.09
N TYR A 398 6.94 20.63 -1.06
CA TYR A 398 7.01 19.18 -1.22
C TYR A 398 5.65 18.59 -1.60
N VAL A 399 5.41 18.35 -2.88
CA VAL A 399 4.22 17.62 -3.37
C VAL A 399 4.39 16.09 -3.31
N MET A 400 3.31 15.32 -3.50
CA MET A 400 3.34 13.84 -3.49
C MET A 400 4.23 13.26 -4.58
N GLN A 401 4.38 13.92 -5.73
CA GLN A 401 5.26 13.49 -6.83
C GLN A 401 6.72 13.32 -6.38
N HIS A 402 7.16 14.08 -5.37
CA HIS A 402 8.50 13.88 -4.80
C HIS A 402 8.67 12.50 -4.15
N ASP A 403 7.62 11.96 -3.50
CA ASP A 403 7.63 10.59 -3.00
C ASP A 403 7.62 9.58 -4.15
N ILE A 404 6.94 9.90 -5.27
CA ILE A 404 6.94 9.07 -6.49
C ILE A 404 8.35 8.99 -7.09
N TYR A 405 9.08 10.11 -7.15
CA TYR A 405 10.49 10.11 -7.54
C TYR A 405 11.33 9.21 -6.63
N SER A 406 11.22 9.38 -5.30
CA SER A 406 11.95 8.56 -4.33
C SER A 406 11.66 7.06 -4.50
N LEU A 407 10.39 6.72 -4.74
CA LEU A 407 9.95 5.38 -5.08
C LEU A 407 10.63 4.87 -6.35
N GLY A 408 10.72 5.67 -7.41
CA GLY A 408 11.42 5.33 -8.65
C GLY A 408 12.89 4.94 -8.40
N VAL A 409 13.60 5.68 -7.55
CA VAL A 409 14.99 5.35 -7.17
C VAL A 409 15.06 4.03 -6.41
N CYS A 410 14.14 3.78 -5.46
CA CYS A 410 14.06 2.50 -4.76
C CYS A 410 13.75 1.33 -5.69
N LEU A 411 12.82 1.49 -6.63
CA LEU A 411 12.45 0.47 -7.61
C LEU A 411 13.62 0.18 -8.57
N LEU A 412 14.36 1.20 -8.99
CA LEU A 412 15.59 1.00 -9.78
C LEU A 412 16.59 0.13 -9.00
N GLU A 413 16.88 0.50 -7.77
CA GLU A 413 17.82 -0.22 -6.91
C GLU A 413 17.40 -1.67 -6.66
N LEU A 414 16.10 -1.89 -6.44
CA LEU A 414 15.47 -3.18 -6.26
C LEU A 414 15.54 -4.05 -7.53
N GLY A 415 15.27 -3.48 -8.69
CA GLY A 415 15.33 -4.18 -9.97
C GLY A 415 16.75 -4.58 -10.36
N LEU A 416 17.74 -3.74 -10.03
CA LEU A 416 19.16 -4.06 -10.18
C LEU A 416 19.67 -4.99 -9.09
N TRP A 417 19.00 -5.03 -7.94
CA TRP A 417 19.42 -5.69 -6.71
C TRP A 417 20.86 -5.33 -6.33
N THR A 418 21.16 -4.03 -6.38
CA THR A 418 22.50 -3.49 -6.13
C THR A 418 22.37 -2.24 -5.29
N SER A 419 23.08 -2.18 -4.14
CA SER A 419 23.04 -1.01 -3.28
C SER A 419 23.68 0.21 -3.95
N PHE A 420 23.01 1.37 -3.86
CA PHE A 420 23.55 2.66 -4.31
C PHE A 420 24.39 3.36 -3.25
N ALA A 421 24.10 3.10 -1.97
CA ALA A 421 24.90 3.55 -0.84
C ALA A 421 25.39 2.35 -0.02
N GLU A 422 26.65 2.36 0.35
CA GLU A 422 27.27 1.41 1.27
C GLU A 422 27.76 2.16 2.51
N TYR A 423 28.02 1.44 3.60
CA TYR A 423 28.43 2.04 4.87
C TYR A 423 29.57 1.24 5.45
N ASP A 424 30.61 1.93 5.94
CA ASP A 424 31.70 1.30 6.68
C ASP A 424 31.31 1.03 8.16
N ALA A 425 32.27 0.49 8.93
CA ALA A 425 32.08 0.19 10.35
C ALA A 425 31.81 1.44 11.20
N GLU A 426 32.12 2.64 10.70
CA GLU A 426 31.87 3.93 11.34
C GLU A 426 30.57 4.59 10.85
N GLU A 427 29.74 3.86 10.09
CA GLU A 427 28.49 4.33 9.47
C GLU A 427 28.69 5.47 8.45
N LYS A 428 29.90 5.61 7.91
CA LYS A 428 30.17 6.60 6.88
C LYS A 428 29.71 6.07 5.51
N ALA A 429 28.87 6.85 4.84
CA ALA A 429 28.32 6.48 3.55
C ALA A 429 29.36 6.59 2.42
N SER A 430 29.42 5.57 1.57
CA SER A 430 30.16 5.54 0.30
C SER A 430 29.22 5.14 -0.85
N ARG A 431 29.60 5.45 -2.10
CA ARG A 431 28.84 5.02 -3.28
C ARG A 431 29.00 3.51 -3.47
N GLY A 432 27.90 2.81 -3.67
CA GLY A 432 27.95 1.41 -4.06
C GLY A 432 28.63 1.24 -5.41
N LYS A 433 29.22 0.06 -5.63
CA LYS A 433 30.13 -0.21 -6.77
C LYS A 433 29.59 0.23 -8.13
N LEU A 434 28.35 -0.14 -8.45
CA LEU A 434 27.73 0.20 -9.74
C LEU A 434 27.54 1.72 -9.88
N LEU A 435 27.06 2.38 -8.83
CA LEU A 435 26.85 3.82 -8.84
C LEU A 435 28.19 4.57 -8.97
N SER A 436 29.26 4.11 -8.30
CA SER A 436 30.59 4.70 -8.43
C SER A 436 31.08 4.66 -9.89
N LEU A 437 31.01 3.49 -10.53
CA LEU A 437 31.45 3.33 -11.93
C LEU A 437 30.67 4.22 -12.89
N VAL A 438 29.35 4.31 -12.72
CA VAL A 438 28.52 5.17 -13.58
C VAL A 438 28.79 6.65 -13.29
N THR A 439 28.96 7.04 -12.03
CA THR A 439 29.28 8.42 -11.63
C THR A 439 30.64 8.83 -12.20
N GLU A 440 31.65 7.97 -12.17
CA GLU A 440 32.98 8.23 -12.75
C GLU A 440 32.92 8.36 -14.27
N ALA A 441 32.09 7.55 -14.94
CA ALA A 441 31.95 7.58 -16.39
C ALA A 441 31.14 8.77 -16.92
N THR A 442 30.17 9.26 -16.14
CA THR A 442 29.24 10.32 -16.56
C THR A 442 29.53 11.68 -15.92
N ASP A 443 30.26 11.70 -14.81
CA ASP A 443 30.70 12.89 -14.07
C ASP A 443 29.58 13.94 -13.86
N PRO A 444 28.45 13.55 -13.23
CA PRO A 444 27.30 14.44 -13.08
C PRO A 444 27.68 15.66 -12.22
N LYS A 445 27.43 16.86 -12.75
CA LYS A 445 27.79 18.13 -12.09
C LYS A 445 26.64 18.73 -11.30
N THR A 446 25.41 18.39 -11.67
CA THR A 446 24.19 18.92 -11.06
C THR A 446 23.30 17.80 -10.53
N ALA A 447 22.32 18.18 -9.71
CA ALA A 447 21.27 17.26 -9.26
C ALA A 447 20.46 16.71 -10.45
N GLU A 448 20.22 17.54 -11.47
CA GLU A 448 19.53 17.16 -12.69
C GLU A 448 20.36 16.17 -13.53
N ASP A 449 21.67 16.35 -13.62
CA ASP A 449 22.55 15.36 -14.26
C ASP A 449 22.50 14.01 -13.53
N SER A 450 22.41 14.04 -12.20
CA SER A 450 22.27 12.83 -11.39
C SER A 450 20.95 12.10 -11.66
N LYS A 451 19.83 12.83 -11.80
CA LYS A 451 18.55 12.26 -12.24
C LYS A 451 18.64 11.65 -13.63
N LYS A 452 19.21 12.37 -14.61
CA LYS A 452 19.41 11.86 -15.98
C LYS A 452 20.27 10.60 -16.00
N MET A 453 21.30 10.54 -15.15
CA MET A 453 22.12 9.35 -14.96
C MET A 453 21.28 8.16 -14.45
N LEU A 454 20.43 8.35 -13.44
CA LEU A 454 19.55 7.30 -12.92
C LEU A 454 18.54 6.80 -13.98
N VAL A 455 17.93 7.71 -14.75
CA VAL A 455 17.05 7.37 -15.87
C VAL A 455 17.80 6.57 -16.94
N ALA A 456 19.02 6.97 -17.30
CA ALA A 456 19.84 6.24 -18.25
C ALA A 456 20.22 4.85 -17.73
N MET A 457 20.51 4.72 -16.43
CA MET A 457 20.75 3.43 -15.78
C MET A 457 19.52 2.52 -15.88
N ALA A 458 18.33 3.05 -15.57
CA ALA A 458 17.07 2.32 -15.67
C ALA A 458 16.86 1.77 -17.08
N ARG A 459 16.91 2.64 -18.10
CA ARG A 459 16.70 2.29 -19.52
C ARG A 459 17.70 1.26 -20.04
N ARG A 460 18.95 1.29 -19.57
CA ARG A 460 20.01 0.39 -20.05
C ARG A 460 20.01 -0.97 -19.35
N GLN A 461 19.66 -1.02 -18.06
CA GLN A 461 19.93 -2.19 -17.23
C GLN A 461 18.68 -2.94 -16.77
N LEU A 462 17.53 -2.27 -16.63
CA LEU A 462 16.31 -2.94 -16.17
C LEU A 462 15.67 -3.87 -17.21
N PRO A 463 15.67 -3.58 -18.54
CA PRO A 463 15.06 -4.47 -19.52
C PRO A 463 15.54 -5.93 -19.43
N SER A 464 16.84 -6.13 -19.29
CA SER A 464 17.44 -7.48 -19.20
C SER A 464 17.29 -8.15 -17.83
N ARG A 465 16.88 -7.41 -16.78
CA ARG A 465 16.77 -7.92 -15.41
C ARG A 465 15.34 -8.09 -14.92
N MET A 466 14.46 -7.17 -15.30
CA MET A 466 13.07 -7.05 -14.82
C MET A 466 12.05 -6.92 -15.96
N GLY A 467 12.50 -6.83 -17.22
CA GLY A 467 11.66 -6.63 -18.39
C GLY A 467 11.30 -5.17 -18.68
N ASP A 468 10.80 -4.92 -19.88
CA ASP A 468 10.52 -3.57 -20.39
C ASP A 468 9.40 -2.87 -19.62
N ARG A 469 8.37 -3.62 -19.18
CA ARG A 469 7.25 -3.06 -18.41
C ARG A 469 7.71 -2.48 -17.09
N TYR A 470 8.55 -3.21 -16.34
CA TYR A 470 9.11 -2.71 -15.09
C TYR A 470 10.01 -1.49 -15.33
N CYS A 471 10.84 -1.52 -16.39
CA CYS A 471 11.64 -0.38 -16.79
C CYS A 471 10.79 0.86 -17.07
N GLY A 472 9.69 0.71 -17.82
CA GLY A 472 8.76 1.81 -18.12
C GLY A 472 8.20 2.45 -16.86
N ILE A 473 7.77 1.64 -15.89
CA ILE A 473 7.25 2.13 -14.60
C ILE A 473 8.33 2.90 -13.82
N VAL A 474 9.55 2.36 -13.72
CA VAL A 474 10.66 3.02 -13.00
C VAL A 474 11.01 4.35 -13.65
N VAL A 475 11.13 4.39 -14.98
CA VAL A 475 11.39 5.63 -15.70
C VAL A 475 10.27 6.63 -15.45
N ASN A 476 9.01 6.20 -15.54
CA ASN A 476 7.87 7.07 -15.32
C ASN A 476 7.92 7.72 -13.92
N CYS A 477 8.23 6.95 -12.88
CA CYS A 477 8.44 7.48 -11.53
C CYS A 477 9.59 8.50 -11.46
N LEU A 478 10.72 8.23 -12.11
CA LEU A 478 11.89 9.12 -12.09
C LEU A 478 11.65 10.43 -12.86
N THR A 479 10.71 10.43 -13.81
CA THR A 479 10.36 11.57 -14.66
C THR A 479 8.99 12.18 -14.35
N CYS A 480 8.36 11.82 -13.23
CA CYS A 480 6.98 12.21 -12.91
C CYS A 480 6.77 13.72 -12.65
N LEU A 481 7.85 14.50 -12.59
CA LEU A 481 7.85 15.96 -12.46
C LEU A 481 8.40 16.64 -13.73
N ASP A 482 8.70 15.88 -14.78
CA ASP A 482 9.18 16.44 -16.04
C ASP A 482 8.02 16.97 -16.86
N SER A 483 8.19 18.16 -17.44
CA SER A 483 7.17 18.83 -18.26
C SER A 483 6.82 18.08 -19.55
N ASP A 484 7.65 17.14 -19.99
CA ASP A 484 7.42 16.29 -21.17
C ASP A 484 6.87 14.90 -20.83
N ASN A 485 6.59 14.63 -19.54
CA ASN A 485 6.00 13.37 -19.12
C ASN A 485 4.48 13.34 -19.37
N GLU A 486 4.04 12.73 -20.46
CA GLU A 486 2.60 12.66 -20.80
C GLU A 486 1.70 12.02 -19.72
N ASP A 487 2.25 11.22 -18.79
CA ASP A 487 1.48 10.59 -17.72
C ASP A 487 1.30 11.48 -16.47
N PHE A 488 2.17 12.49 -16.27
CA PHE A 488 2.23 13.33 -15.07
C PHE A 488 2.51 14.84 -15.32
N ALA A 489 2.60 15.32 -16.56
CA ALA A 489 3.11 16.66 -16.90
C ALA A 489 2.08 17.80 -16.78
N ASP A 490 0.77 17.53 -16.80
CA ASP A 490 -0.21 18.60 -16.70
C ASP A 490 -0.42 19.03 -15.24
N GLU A 491 0.43 19.93 -14.75
CA GLU A 491 0.32 20.54 -13.42
C GLU A 491 -1.06 21.16 -13.14
N SER A 492 -1.82 21.55 -14.17
CA SER A 492 -3.16 22.11 -14.02
C SER A 492 -4.22 21.03 -13.72
N GLU A 493 -3.98 19.77 -14.08
CA GLU A 493 -4.81 18.62 -13.68
C GLU A 493 -4.58 18.26 -12.19
N PHE A 494 -3.41 18.54 -11.62
CA PHE A 494 -3.09 18.16 -10.22
C PHE A 494 -3.48 19.21 -9.17
N GLN A 495 -4.14 20.30 -9.57
CA GLN A 495 -4.62 21.37 -8.68
C GLN A 495 -6.03 21.10 -8.12
N ASP A 496 -6.52 19.87 -8.14
CA ASP A 496 -7.75 19.56 -7.39
C ASP A 496 -7.45 19.69 -5.88
N GLU A 497 -8.21 20.52 -5.15
CA GLU A 497 -8.00 20.77 -3.71
C GLU A 497 -7.94 19.46 -2.87
N SER A 498 -8.47 18.35 -3.42
CA SER A 498 -8.51 17.02 -2.83
C SER A 498 -7.28 16.12 -3.10
N GLY A 499 -6.44 16.41 -4.11
CA GLY A 499 -5.32 15.55 -4.53
C GLY A 499 -5.74 14.17 -5.04
N ILE A 500 -6.99 14.02 -5.50
CA ILE A 500 -7.55 12.75 -5.99
C ILE A 500 -6.94 12.43 -7.35
N GLN A 501 -6.88 13.39 -8.28
CA GLN A 501 -6.42 13.12 -9.64
C GLN A 501 -4.99 12.59 -9.69
N LEU A 502 -4.09 13.14 -8.87
CA LEU A 502 -2.73 12.61 -8.73
C LEU A 502 -2.74 11.17 -8.20
N GLY A 503 -3.58 10.89 -7.19
CA GLY A 503 -3.78 9.53 -6.69
C GLY A 503 -4.28 8.57 -7.77
N VAL A 504 -5.18 9.02 -8.65
CA VAL A 504 -5.70 8.27 -9.79
C VAL A 504 -4.60 7.92 -10.79
N ARG A 505 -3.80 8.92 -11.22
CA ARG A 505 -2.66 8.70 -12.12
C ARG A 505 -1.64 7.74 -11.52
N TYR A 506 -1.27 7.93 -10.24
CA TYR A 506 -0.38 7.01 -9.53
C TYR A 506 -0.91 5.57 -9.54
N MET A 507 -2.21 5.38 -9.27
CA MET A 507 -2.83 4.06 -9.26
C MET A 507 -2.79 3.41 -10.65
N GLU A 508 -3.17 4.13 -11.71
CA GLU A 508 -3.21 3.57 -13.06
C GLU A 508 -1.80 3.30 -13.60
N LYS A 509 -0.93 4.31 -13.58
CA LYS A 509 0.34 4.31 -14.32
C LYS A 509 1.47 3.58 -13.60
N ILE A 510 1.39 3.46 -12.27
CA ILE A 510 2.44 2.83 -11.46
C ILE A 510 1.92 1.56 -10.81
N MET A 511 0.92 1.68 -9.93
CA MET A 511 0.52 0.56 -9.08
C MET A 511 -0.14 -0.57 -9.88
N LEU A 512 -1.20 -0.29 -10.64
CA LEU A 512 -1.90 -1.30 -11.44
C LEU A 512 -1.00 -1.86 -12.55
N ALA A 513 -0.22 -1.00 -13.20
CA ALA A 513 0.76 -1.41 -14.20
C ALA A 513 1.77 -2.43 -13.65
N LEU A 514 2.20 -2.26 -12.38
CA LEU A 514 3.10 -3.18 -11.69
C LEU A 514 2.38 -4.47 -11.27
N GLU A 515 1.14 -4.38 -10.79
CA GLU A 515 0.31 -5.56 -10.44
C GLU A 515 0.01 -6.47 -11.63
N ASP A 516 0.00 -5.90 -12.84
CA ASP A 516 -0.20 -6.61 -14.11
C ASP A 516 1.06 -7.30 -14.64
N ILE A 517 2.21 -7.13 -13.99
CA ILE A 517 3.41 -7.90 -14.34
C ILE A 517 3.30 -9.30 -13.70
N GLU A 518 3.28 -10.31 -14.56
CA GLU A 518 3.35 -11.73 -14.22
C GLU A 518 4.78 -12.24 -14.44
N ILE A 519 5.27 -13.09 -13.54
CA ILE A 519 6.65 -13.60 -13.52
C ILE A 519 6.66 -15.08 -13.83
#